data_AF-A0A6J1PSM2-F1
#
_entry.id   AF-A0A6J1PSM2-F1
#
_cell.length_a   1.000
_cell.length_b   1.000
_cell.length_c   1.000
_cell.angle_alpha   90.00
_cell.angle_beta   90.00
_cell.angle_gamma   90.00
#
_symmetry.space_group_name_H-M   'P 1'
#
loop_
_entity.id
_entity.type
_entity.pdbx_description
1 polymer ?
#
loop_
_entity_poly.entity_id
_entity_poly.type
_entity_poly.pdbx_seq_one_letter_code
_entity_poly.pdbx_strand_id
1 'polypeptide(L)'
;MNFDHNKWIINISSKQIPDRVLRFLSLGDRFALPVDNNDRRDRIDSVVDVIKNFEFNVYQIADDIVDEARNRISNSLFKFLRTNKHKNCIERFILQEFRFCKRFLRNNDDVFVTKADKGQVTVIMDKSTYVNKMTDLLSDSSTYKKLKSNPIRKITSKINEVAKSWFNMGIINEQVFRHLNCTNGNLPRSYGLPKIHKIGSPLRIIVSTLGSPLYNIASRLQNILEKSVPKPESYVKDGWSFVELIRGVTVGDGDVLISLDVTSLFTNIPKDLVLKAIEERWNYITTKTDLSLPQFLSAVDLILSFTSFMFNGQFYEQIFGSPMGSPLSPILADMVMEDLEKHCIQRLSFRISFFKRYVDDIFAVVPESGIGELLDSFNNYHDRLKFTYEMESN
;
A
#
# COMPACT_ATOMS: atom_id res chain seq x y z
N MET A 1 30.59 -20.95 3.27
CA MET A 1 29.98 -20.20 4.38
C MET A 1 28.61 -20.82 4.63
N ASN A 2 28.42 -21.45 5.80
CA ASN A 2 27.10 -21.91 6.26
C ASN A 2 26.31 -20.67 6.69
N PHE A 3 25.62 -20.04 5.75
CA PHE A 3 24.62 -19.03 6.07
C PHE A 3 23.34 -19.77 6.49
N ASP A 4 22.83 -19.48 7.68
CA ASP A 4 21.50 -19.92 8.07
C ASP A 4 20.47 -19.12 7.28
N HIS A 5 20.01 -19.70 6.16
CA HIS A 5 19.08 -19.05 5.24
C HIS A 5 17.66 -18.98 5.81
N ASN A 6 17.34 -19.74 6.87
CA ASN A 6 15.97 -19.89 7.39
C ASN A 6 15.37 -18.58 7.91
N LYS A 7 16.20 -17.57 8.24
CA LYS A 7 15.74 -16.23 8.65
C LYS A 7 15.23 -15.38 7.47
N TRP A 8 15.68 -15.66 6.25
CA TRP A 8 15.46 -14.80 5.07
C TRP A 8 14.61 -15.47 4.00
N ILE A 9 14.49 -16.79 4.05
CA ILE A 9 13.64 -17.57 3.17
C ILE A 9 12.91 -18.67 3.93
N ILE A 10 11.61 -18.83 3.65
CA ILE A 10 10.78 -19.89 4.21
C ILE A 10 10.13 -20.65 3.06
N ASN A 11 10.35 -21.96 3.03
CA ASN A 11 9.67 -22.84 2.11
C ASN A 11 8.47 -23.50 2.81
N ILE A 12 7.26 -23.08 2.45
CA ILE A 12 5.99 -23.69 2.87
C ILE A 12 5.35 -24.50 1.74
N SER A 13 6.06 -24.71 0.63
CA SER A 13 5.58 -25.55 -0.48
C SER A 13 5.77 -27.04 -0.17
N SER A 14 5.04 -27.88 -0.90
CA SER A 14 5.21 -29.33 -0.88
C SER A 14 6.54 -29.82 -1.49
N LYS A 15 7.28 -28.94 -2.18
CA LYS A 15 8.47 -29.29 -2.96
C LYS A 15 9.77 -29.04 -2.21
N GLN A 16 10.72 -29.97 -2.39
CA GLN A 16 12.10 -29.76 -1.98
C GLN A 16 12.80 -28.84 -2.99
N ILE A 17 13.26 -27.68 -2.52
CA ILE A 17 13.94 -26.69 -3.34
C ILE A 17 15.45 -26.88 -3.20
N PRO A 18 16.22 -26.94 -4.31
CA PRO A 18 17.68 -27.08 -4.22
C PRO A 18 18.31 -25.93 -3.42
N ASP A 19 19.30 -26.25 -2.57
CA ASP A 19 20.00 -25.25 -1.75
C ASP A 19 20.54 -24.09 -2.57
N ARG A 20 21.02 -24.37 -3.78
CA ARG A 20 21.51 -23.34 -4.71
C ARG A 20 20.44 -22.29 -5.03
N VAL A 21 19.19 -22.72 -5.21
CA VAL A 21 18.04 -21.84 -5.48
C VAL A 21 17.65 -21.10 -4.20
N LEU A 22 17.61 -21.79 -3.05
CA LEU A 22 17.31 -21.17 -1.76
C LEU A 22 18.30 -20.06 -1.41
N ARG A 23 19.60 -20.31 -1.60
CA ARG A 23 20.67 -19.32 -1.41
C ARG A 23 20.45 -18.07 -2.25
N PHE A 24 20.15 -18.25 -3.53
CA PHE A 24 19.93 -17.12 -4.43
C PHE A 24 18.68 -16.33 -4.06
N LEU A 25 17.56 -17.02 -3.79
CA LEU A 25 16.31 -16.37 -3.38
C LEU A 25 16.42 -15.68 -2.00
N SER A 26 17.31 -16.13 -1.12
CA SER A 26 17.56 -15.49 0.18
C SER A 26 18.18 -14.09 0.07
N LEU A 27 18.66 -13.69 -1.12
CA LEU A 27 19.11 -12.31 -1.38
C LEU A 27 17.94 -11.30 -1.33
N GLY A 28 16.70 -11.77 -1.50
CA GLY A 28 15.49 -10.94 -1.43
C GLY A 28 15.18 -10.17 -2.71
N ASP A 29 14.01 -9.53 -2.73
CA ASP A 29 13.45 -8.81 -3.88
C ASP A 29 14.15 -7.48 -4.18
N ARG A 30 14.81 -6.89 -3.18
CA ARG A 30 15.59 -5.64 -3.34
C ARG A 30 17.02 -5.86 -3.81
N PHE A 31 17.45 -7.10 -4.01
CA PHE A 31 18.79 -7.38 -4.49
C PHE A 31 18.93 -6.92 -5.95
N ALA A 32 19.80 -5.94 -6.18
CA ALA A 32 20.08 -5.43 -7.51
C ALA A 32 20.94 -6.44 -8.29
N LEU A 33 20.36 -7.01 -9.35
CA LEU A 33 21.10 -7.90 -10.23
C LEU A 33 22.12 -7.12 -11.06
N PRO A 34 23.35 -7.64 -11.25
CA PRO A 34 24.27 -7.10 -12.22
C PRO A 34 23.68 -7.13 -13.63
N VAL A 35 23.89 -6.07 -14.42
CA VAL A 35 23.48 -6.06 -15.83
C VAL A 35 24.27 -7.10 -16.61
N ASP A 36 23.56 -7.98 -17.31
CA ASP A 36 24.15 -8.94 -18.22
C ASP A 36 24.53 -8.26 -19.54
N ASN A 37 25.78 -7.76 -19.63
CA ASN A 37 26.28 -7.12 -20.86
C ASN A 37 26.17 -7.98 -22.13
N ASN A 38 26.04 -9.31 -22.00
CA ASN A 38 25.90 -10.22 -23.14
C ASN A 38 24.42 -10.38 -23.56
N ASP A 39 23.45 -10.01 -22.72
CA ASP A 39 22.04 -9.97 -23.07
C ASP A 39 21.67 -8.55 -23.53
N ARG A 40 21.49 -8.40 -24.84
CA ARG A 40 21.10 -7.11 -25.43
C ARG A 40 19.76 -6.60 -24.88
N ARG A 41 18.84 -7.48 -24.49
CA ARG A 41 17.54 -7.07 -23.94
C ARG A 41 17.71 -6.46 -22.56
N ASP A 42 18.50 -7.07 -21.69
CA ASP A 42 18.75 -6.59 -20.32
C ASP A 42 19.32 -5.16 -20.30
N ARG A 43 20.22 -4.85 -21.24
CA ARG A 43 20.76 -3.50 -21.42
C ARG A 43 19.73 -2.49 -21.89
N ILE A 44 18.88 -2.88 -22.84
CA ILE A 44 17.81 -2.02 -23.36
C ILE A 44 16.77 -1.75 -22.26
N ASP A 45 16.36 -2.79 -21.53
CA ASP A 45 15.39 -2.68 -20.44
C ASP A 45 15.90 -1.72 -19.35
N SER A 46 17.19 -1.82 -18.99
CA SER A 46 17.84 -0.88 -18.05
C SER A 46 17.78 0.57 -18.53
N VAL A 47 17.97 0.81 -19.82
CA VAL A 47 17.89 2.16 -20.42
C VAL A 47 16.46 2.68 -20.40
N VAL A 48 15.49 1.84 -20.76
CA VAL A 48 14.06 2.18 -20.75
C VAL A 48 13.61 2.54 -19.34
N ASP A 49 14.06 1.82 -18.31
CA ASP A 49 13.73 2.12 -16.92
C ASP A 49 14.28 3.49 -16.47
N VAL A 50 15.51 3.85 -16.87
CA VAL A 50 16.06 5.18 -16.58
C VAL A 50 15.25 6.28 -17.27
N ILE A 51 14.91 6.11 -18.55
CA ILE A 51 14.11 7.08 -19.31
C ILE A 51 12.74 7.24 -18.67
N LYS A 52 12.07 6.13 -18.36
CA LYS A 52 10.75 6.13 -17.72
C LYS A 52 10.77 6.87 -16.38
N ASN A 53 11.76 6.59 -15.53
CA ASN A 53 11.88 7.25 -14.23
C ASN A 53 12.21 8.74 -14.36
N PHE A 54 13.03 9.12 -15.34
CA PHE A 54 13.30 10.52 -15.62
C PHE A 54 12.03 11.26 -16.07
N GLU A 55 11.39 10.82 -17.15
CA GLU A 55 10.21 11.49 -17.72
C GLU A 55 9.04 11.54 -16.74
N PHE A 56 8.90 10.55 -15.84
CA PHE A 56 7.86 10.57 -14.80
C PHE A 56 8.04 11.71 -13.79
N ASN A 57 9.26 12.09 -13.44
CA ASN A 57 9.55 13.05 -12.37
C ASN A 57 9.73 14.49 -12.86
N VAL A 58 9.80 14.67 -14.17
CA VAL A 58 10.20 15.92 -14.82
C VAL A 58 9.09 16.98 -14.85
N TYR A 59 7.83 16.61 -14.59
CA TYR A 59 6.67 17.52 -14.70
C TYR A 59 6.66 18.73 -13.75
N GLN A 60 7.52 18.74 -12.71
CA GLN A 60 7.65 19.86 -11.76
C GLN A 60 8.79 20.83 -12.10
N ILE A 61 9.52 20.58 -13.20
CA ILE A 61 10.72 21.31 -13.59
C ILE A 61 10.39 22.19 -14.81
N ALA A 62 11.07 23.34 -14.94
CA ALA A 62 10.94 24.23 -16.09
C ALA A 62 11.51 23.58 -17.36
N ASP A 63 10.82 23.75 -18.49
CA ASP A 63 11.07 23.03 -19.75
C ASP A 63 12.52 23.19 -20.26
N ASP A 64 13.15 24.33 -20.04
CA ASP A 64 14.54 24.62 -20.40
C ASP A 64 15.54 23.70 -19.67
N ILE A 65 15.35 23.52 -18.36
CA ILE A 65 16.16 22.62 -17.53
C ILE A 65 15.92 21.16 -17.94
N VAL A 66 14.68 20.82 -18.29
CA VAL A 66 14.31 19.47 -18.73
C VAL A 66 15.06 19.08 -19.99
N ASP A 67 15.09 19.95 -20.98
CA ASP A 67 15.73 19.67 -22.26
C ASP A 67 17.25 19.56 -22.14
N GLU A 68 17.88 20.36 -21.28
CA GLU A 68 19.29 20.19 -20.96
C GLU A 68 19.55 18.82 -20.29
N ALA A 69 18.72 18.44 -19.32
CA ALA A 69 18.84 17.15 -18.64
C ALA A 69 18.62 15.97 -19.60
N ARG A 70 17.64 16.04 -20.51
CA ARG A 70 17.40 15.03 -21.56
C ARG A 70 18.64 14.82 -22.42
N ASN A 71 19.32 15.89 -22.82
CA ASN A 71 20.54 15.79 -23.62
C ASN A 71 21.67 15.10 -22.85
N ARG A 72 21.90 15.47 -21.58
CA ARG A 72 22.93 14.85 -20.73
C ARG A 72 22.65 13.36 -20.46
N ILE A 73 21.40 13.02 -20.19
CA ILE A 73 20.96 11.63 -19.96
C ILE A 73 21.09 10.82 -21.25
N SER A 74 20.63 11.35 -22.37
CA SER A 74 20.73 10.68 -23.68
C SER A 74 22.18 10.33 -24.03
N ASN A 75 23.10 11.28 -23.86
CA ASN A 75 24.53 11.04 -24.07
C ASN A 75 25.10 9.96 -23.14
N SER A 76 24.69 9.97 -21.86
CA SER A 76 25.13 8.99 -20.87
C SER A 76 24.61 7.58 -21.17
N LEU A 77 23.33 7.46 -21.54
CA LEU A 77 22.69 6.19 -21.92
C LEU A 77 23.27 5.64 -23.22
N PHE A 78 23.55 6.50 -24.19
CA PHE A 78 24.20 6.10 -25.44
C PHE A 78 25.63 5.57 -25.20
N LYS A 79 26.40 6.26 -24.33
CA LYS A 79 27.71 5.78 -23.90
C LYS A 79 27.60 4.43 -23.18
N PHE A 80 26.62 4.25 -22.30
CA PHE A 80 26.35 2.99 -21.61
C PHE A 80 26.03 1.85 -22.57
N LEU A 81 25.23 2.08 -23.62
CA LEU A 81 24.89 1.07 -24.63
C LEU A 81 26.06 0.69 -25.55
N ARG A 82 27.07 1.55 -25.71
CA ARG A 82 28.25 1.30 -26.55
C ARG A 82 29.43 0.70 -25.78
N THR A 83 29.54 0.98 -24.49
CA THR A 83 30.65 0.46 -23.67
C THR A 83 30.36 -0.97 -23.22
N ASN A 84 31.32 -1.87 -23.42
CA ASN A 84 31.30 -3.19 -22.79
C ASN A 84 32.17 -3.14 -21.54
N LYS A 85 31.56 -3.16 -20.36
CA LYS A 85 32.30 -3.29 -19.10
C LYS A 85 32.71 -4.75 -18.90
N HIS A 86 33.96 -4.96 -18.50
CA HIS A 86 34.44 -6.29 -18.08
C HIS A 86 33.75 -6.69 -16.77
N LYS A 87 33.22 -7.91 -16.70
CA LYS A 87 32.53 -8.42 -15.51
C LYS A 87 33.53 -8.90 -14.46
N ASN A 88 33.36 -8.48 -13.22
CA ASN A 88 34.16 -9.03 -12.13
C ASN A 88 33.77 -10.51 -11.85
N CYS A 89 34.56 -11.24 -11.05
CA CYS A 89 34.29 -12.66 -10.75
C CYS A 89 32.95 -12.86 -10.01
N ILE A 90 32.59 -11.91 -9.15
CA ILE A 90 31.37 -11.95 -8.33
C ILE A 90 30.11 -11.77 -9.21
N GLU A 91 30.11 -10.81 -10.13
CA GLU A 91 29.01 -10.59 -11.09
C GLU A 91 28.78 -11.81 -11.98
N ARG A 92 29.86 -12.45 -12.44
CA ARG A 92 29.77 -13.70 -13.21
C ARG A 92 29.12 -14.82 -12.40
N PHE A 93 29.52 -14.97 -11.14
CA PHE A 93 28.93 -15.93 -10.22
C PHE A 93 27.43 -15.65 -9.99
N ILE A 94 27.06 -14.42 -9.62
CA ILE A 94 25.66 -14.02 -9.38
C ILE A 94 24.79 -14.28 -10.61
N LEU A 95 25.25 -13.91 -11.81
CA LEU A 95 24.51 -14.15 -13.05
C LEU A 95 24.34 -15.64 -13.34
N GLN A 96 25.34 -16.46 -13.01
CA GLN A 96 25.24 -17.91 -13.14
C GLN A 96 24.21 -18.50 -12.17
N GLU A 97 24.23 -18.07 -10.90
CA GLU A 97 23.23 -18.46 -9.89
C GLU A 97 21.82 -18.03 -10.31
N PHE A 98 21.67 -16.79 -10.81
CA PHE A 98 20.39 -16.26 -11.32
C PHE A 98 19.85 -17.11 -12.47
N ARG A 99 20.70 -17.44 -13.46
CA ARG A 99 20.29 -18.27 -14.60
C ARG A 99 19.87 -19.68 -14.15
N PHE A 100 20.58 -20.26 -13.19
CA PHE A 100 20.22 -21.55 -12.61
C PHE A 100 18.86 -21.48 -11.90
N CYS A 101 18.67 -20.49 -11.02
CA CYS A 101 17.42 -20.24 -10.31
C CYS A 101 16.25 -20.03 -11.29
N LYS A 102 16.44 -19.17 -12.30
CA LYS A 102 15.44 -18.90 -13.35
C LYS A 102 15.06 -20.15 -14.13
N ARG A 103 16.03 -21.02 -14.46
CA ARG A 103 15.76 -22.30 -15.14
C ARG A 103 14.99 -23.26 -14.24
N PHE A 104 15.36 -23.35 -12.97
CA PHE A 104 14.64 -24.18 -12.00
C PHE A 104 13.17 -23.77 -11.87
N LEU A 105 12.91 -22.48 -11.66
CA LEU A 105 11.53 -21.95 -11.53
C LEU A 105 10.72 -22.10 -12.82
N ARG A 106 11.35 -22.00 -13.99
CA ARG A 106 10.67 -22.28 -15.28
C ARG A 106 10.26 -23.74 -15.45
N ASN A 107 11.06 -24.66 -14.91
CA ASN A 107 10.78 -26.09 -14.97
C ASN A 107 9.82 -26.58 -13.87
N ASN A 108 9.49 -25.70 -12.90
CA ASN A 108 8.59 -25.98 -11.78
C ASN A 108 7.57 -24.84 -11.69
N ASP A 109 6.66 -24.79 -12.66
CA ASP A 109 5.68 -23.71 -12.82
C ASP A 109 4.55 -23.72 -11.76
N ASP A 110 4.50 -24.79 -10.96
CA ASP A 110 3.70 -25.00 -9.77
C ASP A 110 4.33 -24.42 -8.49
N VAL A 111 5.60 -24.00 -8.53
CA VAL A 111 6.26 -23.29 -7.43
C VAL A 111 6.00 -21.79 -7.58
N PHE A 112 5.50 -21.18 -6.51
CA PHE A 112 5.27 -19.74 -6.43
C PHE A 112 6.21 -19.10 -5.40
N VAL A 113 6.95 -18.08 -5.83
CA VAL A 113 7.86 -17.31 -4.98
C VAL A 113 7.27 -15.91 -4.79
N THR A 114 7.11 -15.50 -3.54
CA THR A 114 6.60 -14.18 -3.15
C THR A 114 7.31 -13.67 -1.91
N LYS A 115 6.96 -12.46 -1.46
CA LYS A 115 7.44 -11.88 -0.20
C LYS A 115 6.41 -12.07 0.91
N ALA A 116 6.89 -12.21 2.14
CA ALA A 116 6.05 -12.20 3.33
C ALA A 116 5.45 -10.81 3.59
N ASP A 117 4.35 -10.78 4.33
CA ASP A 117 3.70 -9.55 4.80
C ASP A 117 4.59 -8.74 5.76
N LYS A 118 5.36 -9.43 6.62
CA LYS A 118 6.28 -8.84 7.60
C LYS A 118 7.67 -9.46 7.48
N GLY A 119 8.70 -8.69 7.83
CA GLY A 119 10.08 -9.18 8.00
C GLY A 119 10.94 -9.29 6.74
N GLN A 120 10.47 -8.85 5.56
CA GLN A 120 11.22 -8.92 4.29
C GLN A 120 11.69 -10.34 3.92
N VAL A 121 10.95 -11.35 4.32
CA VAL A 121 11.26 -12.76 4.10
C VAL A 121 10.72 -13.21 2.74
N THR A 122 11.52 -13.97 1.99
CA THR A 122 11.05 -14.64 0.77
C THR A 122 10.27 -15.90 1.13
N VAL A 123 9.09 -16.09 0.56
CA VAL A 123 8.23 -17.25 0.82
C VAL A 123 8.08 -18.05 -0.47
N ILE A 124 8.34 -19.34 -0.37
CA ILE A 124 8.08 -20.30 -1.44
C ILE A 124 6.85 -21.11 -1.05
N MET A 125 5.85 -21.17 -1.92
CA MET A 125 4.61 -21.92 -1.68
C MET A 125 4.08 -22.55 -2.98
N ASP A 126 3.18 -23.53 -2.85
CA ASP A 126 2.53 -24.11 -4.03
C ASP A 126 1.62 -23.05 -4.68
N LYS A 127 1.72 -22.93 -6.00
CA LYS A 127 0.97 -21.94 -6.79
C LYS A 127 -0.53 -22.17 -6.72
N SER A 128 -0.97 -23.43 -6.74
CA SER A 128 -2.38 -23.80 -6.56
C SER A 128 -2.91 -23.30 -5.21
N THR A 129 -2.18 -23.55 -4.12
CA THR A 129 -2.52 -23.08 -2.78
C THR A 129 -2.62 -21.56 -2.72
N TYR A 130 -1.67 -20.84 -3.34
CA TYR A 130 -1.71 -19.38 -3.41
C TYR A 130 -2.93 -18.86 -4.19
N VAL A 131 -3.20 -19.42 -5.36
CA VAL A 131 -4.34 -19.03 -6.20
C VAL A 131 -5.66 -19.29 -5.49
N ASN A 132 -5.82 -20.46 -4.86
CA ASN A 132 -7.02 -20.80 -4.10
C ASN A 132 -7.25 -19.82 -2.95
N LYS A 133 -6.23 -19.57 -2.11
CA LYS A 133 -6.32 -18.58 -1.01
C LYS A 133 -6.72 -17.18 -1.50
N MET A 134 -6.17 -16.74 -2.62
CA MET A 134 -6.55 -15.45 -3.22
C MET A 134 -7.99 -15.45 -3.76
N THR A 135 -8.41 -16.53 -4.42
CA THR A 135 -9.78 -16.68 -4.92
C THR A 135 -10.78 -16.74 -3.78
N ASP A 136 -10.47 -17.41 -2.67
CA ASP A 136 -11.29 -17.45 -1.46
C ASP A 136 -11.46 -16.05 -0.86
N LEU A 137 -10.39 -15.27 -0.74
CA LEU A 137 -10.46 -13.87 -0.28
C LEU A 137 -11.34 -13.00 -1.20
N LEU A 138 -11.23 -13.20 -2.52
CA LEU A 138 -11.99 -12.46 -3.52
C LEU A 138 -13.42 -12.99 -3.72
N SER A 139 -13.79 -14.09 -3.05
CA SER A 139 -15.13 -14.66 -3.08
C SER A 139 -16.09 -13.96 -2.13
N ASP A 140 -15.57 -13.14 -1.21
CA ASP A 140 -16.38 -12.32 -0.30
C ASP A 140 -17.22 -11.31 -1.10
N SER A 141 -18.48 -11.67 -1.35
CA SER A 141 -19.45 -10.88 -2.11
C SER A 141 -19.87 -9.60 -1.39
N SER A 142 -19.52 -9.45 -0.11
CA SER A 142 -19.82 -8.25 0.67
C SER A 142 -18.77 -7.15 0.48
N THR A 143 -17.56 -7.51 0.02
CA THR A 143 -16.44 -6.58 -0.19
C THR A 143 -16.03 -6.48 -1.65
N TYR A 144 -16.12 -7.59 -2.40
CA TYR A 144 -15.68 -7.68 -3.78
C TYR A 144 -16.79 -8.12 -4.72
N LYS A 145 -16.73 -7.59 -5.95
CA LYS A 145 -17.62 -7.94 -7.03
C LYS A 145 -16.83 -8.33 -8.26
N LYS A 146 -17.12 -9.51 -8.80
CA LYS A 146 -16.54 -9.96 -10.08
C LYS A 146 -17.15 -9.17 -11.24
N LEU A 147 -16.31 -8.65 -12.13
CA LEU A 147 -16.70 -7.92 -13.32
C LEU A 147 -16.64 -8.79 -14.57
N LYS A 148 -17.56 -8.55 -15.52
CA LYS A 148 -17.63 -9.29 -16.80
C LYS A 148 -16.63 -8.76 -17.84
N SER A 149 -16.20 -7.51 -17.71
CA SER A 149 -15.35 -6.84 -18.69
C SER A 149 -14.37 -5.89 -18.00
N ASN A 150 -13.32 -5.50 -18.73
CA ASN A 150 -12.29 -4.61 -18.23
C ASN A 150 -12.85 -3.18 -18.04
N PRO A 151 -12.87 -2.63 -16.81
CA PRO A 151 -13.47 -1.33 -16.52
C PRO A 151 -12.58 -0.14 -16.86
N ILE A 152 -11.33 -0.36 -17.31
CA ILE A 152 -10.31 0.68 -17.42
C ILE A 152 -10.73 1.90 -18.24
N ARG A 153 -11.42 1.69 -19.37
CA ARG A 153 -11.89 2.79 -20.23
C ARG A 153 -12.91 3.67 -19.52
N LYS A 154 -13.83 3.06 -18.78
CA LYS A 154 -14.85 3.76 -17.99
C LYS A 154 -14.20 4.59 -16.88
N ILE A 155 -13.24 4.02 -16.16
CA ILE A 155 -12.51 4.70 -15.09
C ILE A 155 -11.73 5.89 -15.66
N THR A 156 -11.00 5.68 -16.76
CA THR A 156 -10.18 6.70 -17.42
C THR A 156 -11.03 7.87 -17.91
N SER A 157 -12.17 7.61 -18.56
CA SER A 157 -13.08 8.67 -19.02
C SER A 157 -13.53 9.57 -17.86
N LYS A 158 -14.04 8.96 -16.79
CA LYS A 158 -14.54 9.71 -15.62
C LYS A 158 -13.47 10.57 -14.95
N ILE A 159 -12.27 10.03 -14.81
CA ILE A 159 -11.15 10.76 -14.20
C ILE A 159 -10.70 11.93 -15.07
N ASN A 160 -10.60 11.72 -16.39
CA ASN A 160 -10.22 12.77 -17.31
C ASN A 160 -11.31 13.85 -17.41
N GLU A 161 -12.58 13.49 -17.28
CA GLU A 161 -13.70 14.45 -17.16
C GLU A 161 -13.56 15.34 -15.92
N VAL A 162 -13.24 14.75 -14.76
CA VAL A 162 -12.97 15.52 -13.52
C VAL A 162 -11.78 16.46 -13.70
N ALA A 163 -10.64 15.95 -14.17
CA ALA A 163 -9.44 16.76 -14.39
C ALA A 163 -9.71 17.90 -15.39
N LYS A 164 -10.42 17.62 -16.49
CA LYS A 164 -10.79 18.61 -17.50
C LYS A 164 -11.75 19.65 -16.96
N SER A 165 -12.71 19.25 -16.13
CA SER A 165 -13.63 20.19 -15.47
C SER A 165 -12.86 21.16 -14.58
N TRP A 166 -11.92 20.66 -13.76
CA TRP A 166 -11.11 21.51 -12.89
C TRP A 166 -10.23 22.48 -13.68
N PHE A 167 -9.65 22.03 -14.80
CA PHE A 167 -8.86 22.88 -15.68
C PHE A 167 -9.69 23.99 -16.34
N ASN A 168 -10.85 23.64 -16.91
CA ASN A 168 -11.73 24.60 -17.57
C ASN A 168 -12.29 25.66 -16.59
N MET A 169 -12.44 25.31 -15.32
CA MET A 169 -12.86 26.23 -14.26
C MET A 169 -11.71 27.08 -13.70
N GLY A 170 -10.47 26.89 -14.17
CA GLY A 170 -9.31 27.61 -13.67
C GLY A 170 -8.84 27.19 -12.27
N ILE A 171 -9.35 26.08 -11.73
CA ILE A 171 -8.99 25.55 -10.40
C ILE A 171 -7.57 24.96 -10.41
N ILE A 172 -7.16 24.40 -11.55
CA ILE A 172 -5.82 23.86 -11.76
C ILE A 172 -5.18 24.46 -13.00
N ASN A 173 -3.87 24.64 -12.95
CA ASN A 173 -3.09 25.09 -14.10
C ASN A 173 -2.82 23.95 -15.10
N GLU A 174 -2.25 24.28 -16.25
CA GLU A 174 -1.97 23.31 -17.32
C GLU A 174 -1.01 22.20 -16.89
N GLN A 175 0.04 22.51 -16.13
CA GLN A 175 1.00 21.52 -15.64
C GLN A 175 0.32 20.47 -14.75
N VAL A 176 -0.53 20.91 -13.82
CA VAL A 176 -1.32 20.02 -12.96
C VAL A 176 -2.32 19.22 -13.79
N PHE A 177 -3.01 19.84 -14.74
CA PHE A 177 -3.93 19.13 -15.63
C PHE A 177 -3.23 18.00 -16.41
N ARG A 178 -2.06 18.28 -17.01
CA ARG A 178 -1.26 17.27 -17.73
C ARG A 178 -0.84 16.11 -16.82
N HIS A 179 -0.51 16.39 -15.56
CA HIS A 179 -0.18 15.38 -14.57
C HIS A 179 -1.39 14.53 -14.15
N LEU A 180 -2.57 15.14 -13.96
CA LEU A 180 -3.78 14.42 -13.55
C LEU A 180 -4.42 13.63 -14.70
N ASN A 181 -4.26 14.08 -15.93
CA ASN A 181 -4.85 13.45 -17.11
C ASN A 181 -4.16 12.11 -17.42
N CYS A 182 -4.97 11.06 -17.60
CA CYS A 182 -4.47 9.72 -17.87
C CYS A 182 -4.79 9.29 -19.31
N THR A 183 -3.76 9.03 -20.12
CA THR A 183 -3.92 8.54 -21.50
C THR A 183 -3.71 7.03 -21.61
N ASN A 184 -2.67 6.51 -20.95
CA ASN A 184 -2.26 5.09 -20.99
C ASN A 184 -2.22 4.47 -19.59
N GLY A 185 -3.33 4.55 -18.87
CA GLY A 185 -3.45 3.93 -17.56
C GLY A 185 -3.43 2.40 -17.63
N ASN A 186 -2.95 1.76 -16.56
CA ASN A 186 -3.06 0.32 -16.37
C ASN A 186 -4.17 -0.01 -15.37
N LEU A 187 -4.86 -1.13 -15.58
CA LEU A 187 -5.75 -1.64 -14.55
C LEU A 187 -4.89 -2.15 -13.38
N PRO A 188 -5.15 -1.72 -12.14
CA PRO A 188 -4.44 -2.21 -10.97
C PRO A 188 -4.39 -3.74 -10.92
N ARG A 189 -3.29 -4.29 -10.39
CA ARG A 189 -3.12 -5.72 -10.19
C ARG A 189 -3.16 -6.03 -8.71
N SER A 190 -3.85 -7.09 -8.32
CA SER A 190 -3.82 -7.57 -6.95
C SER A 190 -2.88 -8.75 -6.78
N TYR A 191 -2.29 -8.84 -5.59
CA TYR A 191 -1.47 -9.97 -5.15
C TYR A 191 -1.58 -10.13 -3.62
N GLY A 192 -1.31 -11.33 -3.12
CA GLY A 192 -1.35 -11.67 -1.70
C GLY A 192 0.04 -11.77 -1.10
N LEU A 193 0.21 -11.24 0.12
CA LEU A 193 1.42 -11.40 0.92
C LEU A 193 1.15 -12.39 2.06
N PRO A 194 1.88 -13.51 2.17
CA PRO A 194 1.67 -14.47 3.25
C PRO A 194 2.02 -13.89 4.62
N LYS A 195 1.08 -13.97 5.57
CA LYS A 195 1.29 -13.69 6.99
C LYS A 195 1.89 -14.92 7.66
N ILE A 196 3.19 -15.15 7.46
CA ILE A 196 3.94 -16.32 7.95
C ILE A 196 3.93 -16.49 9.49
N HIS A 197 3.63 -15.43 10.23
CA HIS A 197 3.51 -15.44 11.69
C HIS A 197 2.13 -15.91 12.18
N LYS A 198 1.17 -16.15 11.28
CA LYS A 198 -0.17 -16.66 11.63
C LYS A 198 -0.32 -18.10 11.14
N ILE A 199 -1.04 -18.90 11.91
CA ILE A 199 -1.36 -20.30 11.58
C ILE A 199 -2.01 -20.38 10.19
N GLY A 200 -1.55 -21.33 9.37
CA GLY A 200 -2.05 -21.50 8.00
C GLY A 200 -1.55 -20.46 7.00
N SER A 201 -0.75 -19.47 7.41
CA SER A 201 -0.19 -18.41 6.54
C SER A 201 -1.26 -17.76 5.65
N PRO A 202 -2.28 -17.10 6.22
CA PRO A 202 -3.29 -16.37 5.45
C PRO A 202 -2.65 -15.25 4.64
N LEU A 203 -3.26 -14.87 3.51
CA LEU A 203 -2.74 -13.83 2.64
C LEU A 203 -3.29 -12.46 3.01
N ARG A 204 -2.46 -11.42 2.97
CA ARG A 204 -2.89 -10.02 2.91
C ARG A 204 -2.99 -9.60 1.45
N ILE A 205 -4.18 -9.27 0.98
CA ILE A 205 -4.35 -8.73 -0.37
C ILE A 205 -3.77 -7.31 -0.46
N ILE A 206 -3.05 -7.05 -1.54
CA ILE A 206 -2.50 -5.75 -1.90
C ILE A 206 -2.94 -5.45 -3.34
N VAL A 207 -3.47 -4.25 -3.58
CA VAL A 207 -3.78 -3.77 -4.92
C VAL A 207 -2.74 -2.74 -5.34
N SER A 208 -1.92 -3.08 -6.33
CA SER A 208 -0.94 -2.15 -6.90
C SER A 208 -1.64 -1.16 -7.83
N THR A 209 -1.92 0.04 -7.31
CA THR A 209 -2.57 1.14 -8.05
C THR A 209 -1.59 1.98 -8.88
N LEU A 210 -0.28 1.71 -8.82
CA LEU A 210 0.74 2.44 -9.57
C LEU A 210 0.45 2.41 -11.07
N GLY A 211 0.45 3.59 -11.69
CA GLY A 211 0.13 3.77 -13.11
C GLY A 211 -1.34 3.57 -13.47
N SER A 212 -2.24 3.49 -12.49
CA SER A 212 -3.68 3.47 -12.72
C SER A 212 -4.24 4.88 -12.94
N PRO A 213 -5.38 5.02 -13.65
CA PRO A 213 -6.00 6.32 -13.85
C PRO A 213 -6.33 7.07 -12.54
N LEU A 214 -6.66 6.34 -11.47
CA LEU A 214 -7.04 6.93 -10.19
C LEU A 214 -5.84 7.50 -9.40
N TYR A 215 -4.63 7.03 -9.67
CA TYR A 215 -3.48 7.25 -8.79
C TYR A 215 -3.12 8.73 -8.61
N ASN A 216 -3.03 9.49 -9.71
CA ASN A 216 -2.57 10.88 -9.66
C ASN A 216 -3.58 11.80 -8.97
N ILE A 217 -4.88 11.62 -9.22
CA ILE A 217 -5.92 12.37 -8.49
C ILE A 217 -5.92 11.98 -7.02
N ALA A 218 -5.84 10.68 -6.69
CA ALA A 218 -5.79 10.21 -5.30
C ALA A 218 -4.58 10.79 -4.55
N SER A 219 -3.40 10.81 -5.17
CA SER A 219 -2.19 11.39 -4.60
C SER A 219 -2.30 12.91 -4.41
N ARG A 220 -2.95 13.61 -5.35
CA ARG A 220 -3.20 15.06 -5.21
C ARG A 220 -4.12 15.35 -4.03
N LEU A 221 -5.23 14.62 -3.89
CA LEU A 221 -6.17 14.79 -2.77
C LEU A 221 -5.51 14.42 -1.44
N GLN A 222 -4.73 13.34 -1.40
CA GLN A 222 -3.93 12.97 -0.22
C GLN A 222 -3.01 14.11 0.20
N ASN A 223 -2.26 14.70 -0.74
CA ASN A 223 -1.34 15.80 -0.44
C ASN A 223 -2.05 17.03 0.13
N ILE A 224 -3.27 17.33 -0.36
CA ILE A 224 -4.11 18.39 0.19
C ILE A 224 -4.49 18.04 1.63
N LEU A 225 -5.04 16.85 1.88
CA LEU A 225 -5.45 16.43 3.21
C LEU A 225 -4.28 16.41 4.22
N GLU A 226 -3.12 15.88 3.83
CA GLU A 226 -1.93 15.83 4.70
C GLU A 226 -1.42 17.20 5.12
N LYS A 227 -1.58 18.21 4.26
CA LYS A 227 -1.15 19.59 4.52
C LYS A 227 -2.21 20.43 5.24
N SER A 228 -3.46 19.98 5.24
CA SER A 228 -4.59 20.70 5.80
C SER A 228 -5.01 20.16 7.16
N VAL A 229 -5.12 18.84 7.29
CA VAL A 229 -5.76 18.20 8.44
C VAL A 229 -4.76 18.09 9.60
N PRO A 230 -5.09 18.63 10.79
CA PRO A 230 -4.26 18.47 11.96
C PRO A 230 -4.19 16.99 12.38
N LYS A 231 -3.08 16.59 12.99
CA LYS A 231 -2.94 15.23 13.51
C LYS A 231 -3.79 15.05 14.78
N PRO A 232 -4.46 13.89 14.96
CA PRO A 232 -5.23 13.62 16.17
C PRO A 232 -4.32 13.55 17.41
N GLU A 233 -4.89 13.77 18.60
CA GLU A 233 -4.17 13.65 19.87
C GLU A 233 -3.65 12.22 20.12
N SER A 234 -4.36 11.22 19.60
CA SER A 234 -3.97 9.81 19.65
C SER A 234 -2.80 9.48 18.72
N TYR A 235 -2.44 10.35 17.77
CA TYR A 235 -1.44 10.06 16.75
C TYR A 235 -0.06 9.75 17.32
N VAL A 236 0.54 8.67 16.80
CA VAL A 236 1.94 8.32 17.00
C VAL A 236 2.64 8.24 15.65
N LYS A 237 3.82 8.86 15.56
CA LYS A 237 4.61 8.89 14.33
C LYS A 237 5.37 7.59 14.06
N ASP A 238 5.96 7.00 15.09
CA ASP A 238 6.81 5.81 15.02
C ASP A 238 7.01 5.21 16.43
N GLY A 239 7.59 4.01 16.49
CA GLY A 239 7.84 3.31 17.75
C GLY A 239 8.77 4.05 18.71
N TRP A 240 9.72 4.86 18.21
CA TRP A 240 10.59 5.67 19.06
C TRP A 240 9.83 6.79 19.74
N SER A 241 8.97 7.48 18.98
CA SER A 241 8.06 8.50 19.50
C SER A 241 7.12 7.92 20.55
N PHE A 242 6.64 6.69 20.34
CA PHE A 242 5.82 5.98 21.33
C PHE A 242 6.58 5.70 22.62
N VAL A 243 7.82 5.21 22.53
CA VAL A 243 8.67 4.93 23.70
C VAL A 243 8.87 6.19 24.55
N GLU A 244 9.08 7.35 23.93
CA GLU A 244 9.20 8.61 24.67
C GLU A 244 7.88 9.02 25.35
N LEU A 245 6.73 8.78 24.69
CA LEU A 245 5.41 9.08 25.26
C LEU A 245 5.06 8.19 26.45
N ILE A 246 5.43 6.89 26.41
CA ILE A 246 5.03 5.92 27.43
C ILE A 246 5.94 5.92 28.66
N ARG A 247 7.20 6.38 28.55
CA ARG A 247 8.18 6.40 29.67
C ARG A 247 7.68 7.09 30.94
N GLY A 248 6.83 8.09 30.81
CA GLY A 248 6.27 8.86 31.94
C GLY A 248 4.91 8.38 32.43
N VAL A 249 4.36 7.32 31.84
CA VAL A 249 3.01 6.85 32.15
C VAL A 249 3.07 5.91 33.35
N THR A 250 2.39 6.29 34.44
CA THR A 250 2.17 5.42 35.60
C THR A 250 0.88 4.64 35.39
N VAL A 251 0.97 3.31 35.51
CA VAL A 251 -0.22 2.43 35.52
C VAL A 251 -0.76 2.39 36.96
N GLY A 252 -2.03 2.76 37.13
CA GLY A 252 -2.67 2.76 38.44
C GLY A 252 -3.03 1.36 38.93
N ASP A 253 -3.31 1.21 40.23
CA ASP A 253 -3.80 -0.05 40.78
C ASP A 253 -5.15 -0.42 40.15
N GLY A 254 -5.18 -1.55 39.41
CA GLY A 254 -6.36 -2.02 38.68
C GLY A 254 -6.46 -1.52 37.23
N ASP A 255 -5.53 -0.68 36.78
CA ASP A 255 -5.33 -0.40 35.36
C ASP A 255 -4.48 -1.51 34.74
N VAL A 256 -4.75 -1.84 33.48
CA VAL A 256 -4.01 -2.82 32.70
C VAL A 256 -3.63 -2.26 31.33
N LEU A 257 -2.52 -2.79 30.79
CA LEU A 257 -2.08 -2.46 29.44
C LEU A 257 -2.84 -3.33 28.43
N ILE A 258 -3.45 -2.70 27.44
CA ILE A 258 -4.14 -3.39 26.35
C ILE A 258 -3.63 -2.93 24.98
N SER A 259 -3.56 -3.90 24.06
CA SER A 259 -3.37 -3.65 22.64
C SER A 259 -4.67 -3.92 21.92
N LEU A 260 -5.22 -2.92 21.23
CA LEU A 260 -6.43 -3.02 20.41
C LEU A 260 -6.01 -3.10 18.93
N ASP A 261 -6.56 -4.07 18.19
CA ASP A 261 -6.34 -4.26 16.76
C ASP A 261 -7.65 -4.09 15.99
N VAL A 262 -7.62 -3.33 14.88
CA VAL A 262 -8.78 -3.18 14.01
C VAL A 262 -8.82 -4.29 12.99
N THR A 263 -9.92 -5.05 13.00
CA THR A 263 -10.10 -6.16 12.06
C THR A 263 -10.22 -5.65 10.62
N SER A 264 -9.17 -5.87 9.82
CA SER A 264 -9.14 -5.58 8.38
C SER A 264 -9.55 -4.14 8.05
N LEU A 265 -8.98 -3.15 8.76
CA LEU A 265 -9.31 -1.72 8.71
C LEU A 265 -9.77 -1.23 7.32
N PHE A 266 -8.88 -1.28 6.32
CA PHE A 266 -9.15 -0.69 5.01
C PHE A 266 -10.36 -1.28 4.29
N THR A 267 -10.58 -2.59 4.33
CA THR A 267 -11.75 -3.22 3.70
C THR A 267 -13.05 -2.94 4.46
N ASN A 268 -12.98 -2.35 5.66
CA ASN A 268 -14.11 -2.10 6.54
C ASN A 268 -14.41 -0.61 6.77
N ILE A 269 -13.59 0.32 6.27
CA ILE A 269 -13.88 1.76 6.33
C ILE A 269 -15.13 2.10 5.48
N PRO A 270 -16.23 2.56 6.08
CA PRO A 270 -17.44 2.95 5.36
C PRO A 270 -17.26 4.26 4.60
N LYS A 271 -17.81 4.33 3.39
CA LYS A 271 -17.67 5.50 2.51
C LYS A 271 -18.38 6.73 3.07
N ASP A 272 -19.56 6.55 3.63
CA ASP A 272 -20.36 7.60 4.27
C ASP A 272 -19.62 8.25 5.44
N LEU A 273 -18.96 7.46 6.28
CA LEU A 273 -18.12 7.99 7.36
C LEU A 273 -16.94 8.80 6.82
N VAL A 274 -16.32 8.36 5.72
CA VAL A 274 -15.25 9.12 5.07
C VAL A 274 -15.72 10.49 4.59
N LEU A 275 -16.87 10.53 3.90
CA LEU A 275 -17.40 11.80 3.39
C LEU A 275 -17.74 12.76 4.53
N LYS A 276 -18.37 12.25 5.60
CA LYS A 276 -18.66 13.02 6.81
C LYS A 276 -17.38 13.55 7.49
N ALA A 277 -16.35 12.71 7.60
CA ALA A 277 -15.08 13.12 8.21
C ALA A 277 -14.39 14.26 7.44
N ILE A 278 -14.54 14.29 6.11
CA ILE A 278 -14.07 15.38 5.25
C ILE A 278 -14.88 16.66 5.49
N GLU A 279 -16.21 16.55 5.57
CA GLU A 279 -17.11 17.68 5.83
C GLU A 279 -16.77 18.37 7.16
N GLU A 280 -16.57 17.59 8.23
CA GLU A 280 -16.24 18.10 9.57
C GLU A 280 -14.89 18.85 9.60
N ARG A 281 -13.97 18.52 8.68
CA ARG A 281 -12.64 19.15 8.58
C ARG A 281 -12.52 20.14 7.43
N TRP A 282 -13.61 20.46 6.74
CA TRP A 282 -13.58 21.26 5.51
C TRP A 282 -12.95 22.64 5.71
N ASN A 283 -13.18 23.27 6.86
CA ASN A 283 -12.58 24.57 7.22
C ASN A 283 -11.05 24.57 7.18
N TYR A 284 -10.41 23.44 7.48
CA TYR A 284 -8.96 23.28 7.32
C TYR A 284 -8.59 22.97 5.88
N ILE A 285 -9.36 22.09 5.23
CA ILE A 285 -9.09 21.60 3.86
C ILE A 285 -9.12 22.75 2.83
N THR A 286 -10.13 23.62 2.92
CA THR A 286 -10.32 24.75 1.99
C THR A 286 -9.15 25.74 2.00
N THR A 287 -8.24 25.70 2.98
CA THR A 287 -7.06 26.58 3.02
C THR A 287 -5.93 26.15 2.08
N LYS A 288 -5.98 24.91 1.56
CA LYS A 288 -4.94 24.34 0.67
C LYS A 288 -5.46 23.96 -0.72
N THR A 289 -6.71 24.29 -1.04
CA THR A 289 -7.30 23.98 -2.34
C THR A 289 -8.39 24.97 -2.71
N ASP A 290 -8.46 25.29 -4.01
CA ASP A 290 -9.54 26.08 -4.60
C ASP A 290 -10.77 25.23 -4.98
N LEU A 291 -10.74 23.92 -4.70
CA LEU A 291 -11.89 23.04 -4.88
C LEU A 291 -12.99 23.40 -3.89
N SER A 292 -14.24 23.40 -4.35
CA SER A 292 -15.40 23.45 -3.44
C SER A 292 -15.64 22.10 -2.76
N LEU A 293 -16.33 22.11 -1.62
CA LEU A 293 -16.66 20.89 -0.87
C LEU A 293 -17.34 19.84 -1.75
N PRO A 294 -18.38 20.16 -2.56
CA PRO A 294 -19.01 19.17 -3.45
C PRO A 294 -18.05 18.58 -4.49
N GLN A 295 -17.13 19.38 -5.03
CA GLN A 295 -16.14 18.89 -5.99
C GLN A 295 -15.14 17.94 -5.34
N PHE A 296 -14.69 18.27 -4.13
CA PHE A 296 -13.77 17.44 -3.37
C PHE A 296 -14.42 16.11 -2.97
N LEU A 297 -15.62 16.15 -2.39
CA LEU A 297 -16.39 14.96 -2.01
C LEU A 297 -16.68 14.07 -3.23
N SER A 298 -17.08 14.66 -4.35
CA SER A 298 -17.33 13.92 -5.60
C SER A 298 -16.08 13.20 -6.11
N ALA A 299 -14.90 13.83 -6.02
CA ALA A 299 -13.65 13.19 -6.42
C ALA A 299 -13.24 12.05 -5.47
N VAL A 300 -13.45 12.20 -4.16
CA VAL A 300 -13.22 11.12 -3.19
C VAL A 300 -14.21 9.97 -3.41
N ASP A 301 -15.49 10.25 -3.58
CA ASP A 301 -16.52 9.26 -3.88
C ASP A 301 -16.20 8.47 -5.16
N LEU A 302 -15.73 9.16 -6.20
CA LEU A 302 -15.28 8.55 -7.44
C LEU A 302 -14.11 7.58 -7.20
N ILE A 303 -13.09 7.98 -6.45
CA ILE A 303 -11.93 7.12 -6.15
C ILE A 303 -12.37 5.86 -5.38
N LEU A 304 -13.20 6.03 -4.36
CA LEU A 304 -13.68 4.92 -3.54
C LEU A 304 -14.58 3.97 -4.34
N SER A 305 -15.43 4.51 -5.22
CA SER A 305 -16.41 3.73 -5.99
C SER A 305 -15.84 3.02 -7.22
N PHE A 306 -14.66 3.40 -7.73
CA PHE A 306 -14.06 2.84 -8.95
C PHE A 306 -12.79 2.02 -8.70
N THR A 307 -12.63 1.50 -7.48
CA THR A 307 -11.51 0.63 -7.13
C THR A 307 -11.64 -0.73 -7.81
N SER A 308 -11.14 -0.83 -9.05
CA SER A 308 -11.11 -2.06 -9.82
C SER A 308 -9.70 -2.59 -9.99
N PHE A 309 -9.55 -3.90 -10.03
CA PHE A 309 -8.27 -4.57 -10.22
C PHE A 309 -8.41 -5.92 -10.91
N MET A 310 -7.28 -6.48 -11.34
CA MET A 310 -7.20 -7.80 -11.93
C MET A 310 -6.47 -8.78 -11.02
N PHE A 311 -6.99 -10.02 -10.95
CA PHE A 311 -6.31 -11.17 -10.39
C PHE A 311 -6.48 -12.37 -11.31
N ASN A 312 -5.39 -13.06 -11.64
CA ASN A 312 -5.44 -14.31 -12.44
C ASN A 312 -6.31 -14.23 -13.72
N GLY A 313 -6.20 -13.12 -14.46
CA GLY A 313 -6.97 -12.87 -15.68
C GLY A 313 -8.45 -12.53 -15.47
N GLN A 314 -8.93 -12.46 -14.22
CA GLN A 314 -10.29 -12.07 -13.86
C GLN A 314 -10.32 -10.65 -13.31
N PHE A 315 -11.42 -9.94 -13.58
CA PHE A 315 -11.63 -8.56 -13.16
C PHE A 315 -12.51 -8.49 -11.91
N TYR A 316 -12.13 -7.63 -10.99
CA TYR A 316 -12.82 -7.41 -9.72
C TYR A 316 -12.97 -5.92 -9.45
N GLU A 317 -14.01 -5.57 -8.71
CA GLU A 317 -14.26 -4.25 -8.14
C GLU A 317 -14.42 -4.41 -6.63
N GLN A 318 -13.72 -3.59 -5.86
CA GLN A 318 -13.95 -3.47 -4.43
C GLN A 318 -15.16 -2.55 -4.23
N ILE A 319 -16.24 -3.11 -3.71
CA ILE A 319 -17.53 -2.42 -3.55
C ILE A 319 -17.72 -1.86 -2.14
N PHE A 320 -16.87 -2.25 -1.19
CA PHE A 320 -16.89 -1.74 0.18
C PHE A 320 -15.46 -1.52 0.69
N GLY A 321 -15.29 -0.53 1.58
CA GLY A 321 -14.01 -0.21 2.16
C GLY A 321 -13.23 0.82 1.35
N SER A 322 -12.10 1.21 1.91
CA SER A 322 -11.09 2.02 1.27
C SER A 322 -10.11 1.15 0.44
N PRO A 323 -9.72 1.58 -0.77
CA PRO A 323 -8.83 0.83 -1.66
C PRO A 323 -7.47 0.49 -1.02
N MET A 324 -7.21 -0.80 -0.80
CA MET A 324 -5.90 -1.25 -0.30
C MET A 324 -4.79 -1.02 -1.34
N GLY A 325 -4.10 0.11 -1.25
CA GLY A 325 -3.03 0.52 -2.15
C GLY A 325 -3.28 1.85 -2.87
N SER A 326 -4.41 2.51 -2.63
CA SER A 326 -4.55 3.93 -3.00
C SER A 326 -3.74 4.81 -2.05
N PRO A 327 -3.02 5.83 -2.54
CA PRO A 327 -2.31 6.78 -1.67
C PRO A 327 -3.26 7.58 -0.77
N LEU A 328 -4.54 7.69 -1.14
CA LEU A 328 -5.54 8.43 -0.38
C LEU A 328 -6.06 7.64 0.84
N SER A 329 -6.06 6.31 0.76
CA SER A 329 -6.71 5.44 1.75
C SER A 329 -6.21 5.59 3.19
N PRO A 330 -4.90 5.73 3.47
CA PRO A 330 -4.39 5.88 4.84
C PRO A 330 -4.96 7.09 5.57
N ILE A 331 -4.96 8.27 4.94
CA ILE A 331 -5.45 9.49 5.60
C ILE A 331 -6.98 9.49 5.78
N LEU A 332 -7.72 8.87 4.86
CA LEU A 332 -9.17 8.71 5.03
C LEU A 332 -9.50 7.77 6.19
N ALA A 333 -8.77 6.66 6.32
CA ALA A 333 -8.94 5.75 7.45
C ALA A 333 -8.58 6.44 8.77
N ASP A 334 -7.49 7.21 8.80
CA ASP A 334 -7.05 7.96 9.98
C ASP A 334 -8.10 8.94 10.48
N MET A 335 -8.75 9.68 9.57
CA MET A 335 -9.83 10.61 9.89
C MET A 335 -11.07 9.91 10.47
N VAL A 336 -11.50 8.80 9.86
CA VAL A 336 -12.64 8.01 10.37
C VAL A 336 -12.33 7.42 11.75
N MET A 337 -11.10 6.94 11.95
CA MET A 337 -10.65 6.43 13.24
C MET A 337 -10.62 7.52 14.31
N GLU A 338 -10.18 8.73 13.99
CA GLU A 338 -10.23 9.87 14.91
C GLU A 338 -11.67 10.20 15.35
N ASP A 339 -12.62 10.20 14.41
CA ASP A 339 -14.03 10.50 14.72
C ASP A 339 -14.66 9.39 15.58
N LEU A 340 -14.33 8.13 15.29
CA LEU A 340 -14.72 6.98 16.10
C LEU A 340 -14.15 7.09 17.52
N GLU A 341 -12.86 7.34 17.65
CA GLU A 341 -12.17 7.46 18.95
C GLU A 341 -12.81 8.55 19.81
N LYS A 342 -13.00 9.76 19.26
CA LYS A 342 -13.63 10.86 19.99
C LYS A 342 -15.04 10.48 20.44
N HIS A 343 -15.83 9.88 19.55
CA HIS A 343 -17.21 9.50 19.84
C HIS A 343 -17.33 8.43 20.93
N CYS A 344 -16.50 7.38 20.85
CA CYS A 344 -16.55 6.23 21.75
C CYS A 344 -15.93 6.56 23.11
N ILE A 345 -14.78 7.24 23.15
CA ILE A 345 -14.08 7.57 24.39
C ILE A 345 -14.90 8.54 25.25
N GLN A 346 -15.60 9.50 24.64
CA GLN A 346 -16.48 10.44 25.37
C GLN A 346 -17.69 9.76 26.04
N ARG A 347 -18.04 8.53 25.64
CA ARG A 347 -19.20 7.79 26.14
C ARG A 347 -18.87 6.81 27.26
N LEU A 348 -17.58 6.59 27.53
CA LEU A 348 -17.16 5.65 28.56
C LEU A 348 -17.51 6.20 29.94
N SER A 349 -17.92 5.30 30.84
CA SER A 349 -18.18 5.58 32.25
C SER A 349 -16.90 5.91 33.04
N PHE A 350 -15.74 5.68 32.45
CA PHE A 350 -14.42 5.88 33.02
C PHE A 350 -13.52 6.70 32.08
N ARG A 351 -12.43 7.23 32.63
CA ARG A 351 -11.41 7.94 31.86
C ARG A 351 -10.29 6.99 31.48
N ILE A 352 -9.88 7.04 30.21
CA ILE A 352 -8.69 6.32 29.74
C ILE A 352 -7.43 7.06 30.19
N SER A 353 -6.53 6.36 30.88
CA SER A 353 -5.28 6.91 31.44
C SER A 353 -4.28 7.28 30.34
N PHE A 354 -4.18 6.45 29.30
CA PHE A 354 -3.33 6.67 28.15
C PHE A 354 -3.93 6.01 26.91
N PHE A 355 -3.94 6.70 25.77
CA PHE A 355 -4.48 6.19 24.50
C PHE A 355 -3.66 6.71 23.33
N LYS A 356 -3.10 5.80 22.54
CA LYS A 356 -2.26 6.14 21.38
C LYS A 356 -2.48 5.15 20.25
N ARG A 357 -2.45 5.65 19.01
CA ARG A 357 -2.67 4.87 17.79
C ARG A 357 -1.56 5.08 16.78
N TYR A 358 -1.11 3.98 16.21
CA TYR A 358 -0.27 3.91 15.03
C TYR A 358 -1.02 3.22 13.88
N VAL A 359 -1.67 4.01 13.03
CA VAL A 359 -2.52 3.51 11.92
C VAL A 359 -3.66 2.61 12.43
N ASP A 360 -3.51 1.29 12.41
CA ASP A 360 -4.46 0.28 12.89
C ASP A 360 -4.14 -0.23 14.31
N ASP A 361 -2.88 -0.15 14.75
CA ASP A 361 -2.46 -0.60 16.07
C ASP A 361 -2.77 0.46 17.13
N ILE A 362 -3.54 0.10 18.15
CA ILE A 362 -3.91 0.99 19.26
C ILE A 362 -3.34 0.42 20.55
N PHE A 363 -2.74 1.30 21.35
CA PHE A 363 -2.31 1.00 22.70
C PHE A 363 -3.09 1.86 23.69
N ALA A 364 -3.61 1.23 24.75
CA ALA A 364 -4.32 1.94 25.79
C ALA A 364 -4.01 1.40 27.19
N VAL A 365 -4.15 2.28 28.18
CA VAL A 365 -4.11 1.95 29.61
C VAL A 365 -5.49 2.26 30.18
N VAL A 366 -6.18 1.22 30.62
CA VAL A 366 -7.58 1.29 31.06
C VAL A 366 -7.80 0.45 32.32
N PRO A 367 -8.83 0.77 33.13
CA PRO A 367 -9.26 -0.10 34.21
C PRO A 367 -9.65 -1.48 33.67
N GLU A 368 -9.23 -2.56 34.32
CA GLU A 368 -9.54 -3.93 33.91
C GLU A 368 -11.05 -4.16 33.76
N SER A 369 -11.84 -3.59 34.68
CA SER A 369 -13.31 -3.64 34.66
C SER A 369 -13.94 -2.88 33.48
N GLY A 370 -13.22 -1.93 32.89
CA GLY A 370 -13.69 -1.07 31.79
C GLY A 370 -13.45 -1.65 30.39
N ILE A 371 -12.69 -2.74 30.25
CA ILE A 371 -12.34 -3.33 28.94
C ILE A 371 -13.58 -3.74 28.16
N GLY A 372 -14.55 -4.38 28.84
CA GLY A 372 -15.80 -4.81 28.20
C GLY A 372 -16.58 -3.63 27.63
N GLU A 373 -16.77 -2.58 28.43
CA GLU A 373 -17.47 -1.36 28.00
C GLU A 373 -16.74 -0.66 26.85
N LEU A 374 -15.41 -0.59 26.90
CA LEU A 374 -14.60 -0.03 25.82
C LEU A 374 -14.82 -0.79 24.51
N LEU A 375 -14.70 -2.11 24.57
CA LEU A 375 -14.82 -2.98 23.41
C LEU A 375 -16.23 -2.92 22.82
N ASP A 376 -17.25 -2.92 23.67
CA ASP A 376 -18.65 -2.78 23.25
C ASP A 376 -18.91 -1.41 22.62
N SER A 377 -18.42 -0.32 23.22
CA SER A 377 -18.54 1.03 22.67
C SER A 377 -17.92 1.14 21.27
N PHE A 378 -16.72 0.58 21.08
CA PHE A 378 -16.02 0.60 19.79
C PHE A 378 -16.69 -0.32 18.77
N ASN A 379 -17.09 -1.53 19.15
CA ASN A 379 -17.72 -2.49 18.25
C ASN A 379 -19.16 -2.11 17.87
N ASN A 380 -19.85 -1.29 18.68
CA ASN A 380 -21.19 -0.80 18.37
C ASN A 380 -21.20 0.48 17.53
N TYR A 381 -20.03 1.09 17.26
CA TYR A 381 -19.94 2.30 16.44
C TYR A 381 -20.40 2.07 14.99
N HIS A 382 -20.01 0.94 14.39
CA HIS A 382 -20.41 0.56 13.04
C HIS A 382 -20.36 -0.96 12.85
N ASP A 383 -21.30 -1.53 12.06
CA ASP A 383 -21.44 -2.98 11.84
C ASP A 383 -20.19 -3.66 11.29
N ARG A 384 -19.36 -2.92 10.55
CA ARG A 384 -18.11 -3.43 9.93
C ARG A 384 -16.83 -3.05 10.65
N LEU A 385 -16.82 -2.02 11.49
CA LEU A 385 -15.61 -1.61 12.20
C LEU A 385 -15.57 -2.38 13.50
N LYS A 386 -14.74 -3.42 13.54
CA LYS A 386 -14.62 -4.33 14.69
C LYS A 386 -13.21 -4.36 15.22
N PHE A 387 -13.11 -4.46 16.53
CA PHE A 387 -11.90 -4.41 17.32
C PHE A 387 -11.74 -5.71 18.09
N THR A 388 -10.49 -6.15 18.21
CA THR A 388 -10.06 -7.20 19.12
C THR A 388 -9.03 -6.63 20.08
N TYR A 389 -8.88 -7.25 21.25
CA TYR A 389 -7.86 -6.82 22.21
C TYR A 389 -6.97 -7.98 22.64
N GLU A 390 -5.73 -7.65 22.97
CA GLU A 390 -4.78 -8.49 23.66
C GLU A 390 -4.42 -7.79 24.99
N MET A 391 -4.38 -8.55 26.08
CA MET A 391 -3.95 -8.05 27.39
C MET A 391 -2.49 -8.39 27.64
N GLU A 392 -1.84 -7.62 28.50
CA GLU A 392 -0.53 -7.97 29.02
C GLU A 392 -0.51 -9.39 29.60
N SER A 393 0.61 -10.08 29.39
CA SER A 393 0.91 -11.37 30.02
C SER A 393 2.11 -11.14 30.93
N ASN A 394 1.87 -11.16 32.24
CA ASN A 394 2.89 -10.97 33.26
C ASN A 394 3.71 -12.24 33.53
#